data_AF-A0A935F8R3-F1
#
_entry.id   AF-A0A935F8R3-F1
#
_cell.length_a   1.000
_cell.length_b   1.000
_cell.length_c   1.000
_cell.angle_alpha   90.00
_cell.angle_beta   90.00
_cell.angle_gamma   90.00
#
_symmetry.space_group_name_H-M   'P 1'
#
loop_
_entity.id
_entity.type
_entity.pdbx_description
1 polymer ?
#
loop_
_entity_poly.entity_id
_entity_poly.type
_entity_poly.pdbx_seq_one_letter_code
_entity_poly.pdbx_strand_id
1 'polypeptide(L)'
;MTTENIVQFVCFASPLGTDAFKELWEPYARILVKDPASILLQEGVADQKSTRFTYISQHTCSAADFQFAFMKGKSKSHFPEHKARVIQAGGYLPVAPVVAYKQSRSDAKIIALVGHGETDPAFYRDLGARHTNMYEAYYENCLYGYIMEFFIPAKDAAALLSRLKERPGVEAGIYQTCLFSRPVRKVSGSLS
;
A
#
# COMPACT_ATOMS: atom_id res chain seq x y z
N MET A 1 11.83 10.27 -23.41
CA MET A 1 10.60 9.48 -23.20
C MET A 1 10.55 9.14 -21.72
N THR A 2 9.68 9.80 -20.97
CA THR A 2 9.44 9.50 -19.55
C THR A 2 8.81 8.12 -19.47
N THR A 3 9.53 7.16 -18.89
CA THR A 3 8.99 5.83 -18.58
C THR A 3 7.83 6.05 -17.61
N GLU A 4 6.60 5.79 -18.06
CA GLU A 4 5.43 5.83 -17.18
C GLU A 4 5.58 4.70 -16.16
N ASN A 5 5.84 5.09 -14.92
CA ASN A 5 5.96 4.16 -13.81
C ASN A 5 4.56 3.89 -13.25
N ILE A 6 4.18 2.63 -13.26
CA ILE A 6 2.93 2.15 -12.66
C ILE A 6 3.22 1.78 -11.20
N VAL A 7 2.36 2.24 -10.31
CA VAL A 7 2.37 1.86 -8.90
C VAL A 7 1.32 0.79 -8.67
N GLN A 8 1.77 -0.43 -8.37
CA GLN A 8 0.91 -1.55 -8.03
C GLN A 8 0.57 -1.52 -6.53
N PHE A 9 -0.71 -1.68 -6.22
CA PHE A 9 -1.20 -1.83 -4.85
C PHE A 9 -1.83 -3.22 -4.66
N VAL A 10 -1.44 -3.89 -3.57
CA VAL A 10 -2.06 -5.15 -3.11
C VAL A 10 -2.42 -4.98 -1.65
N CYS A 11 -3.69 -5.21 -1.33
CA CYS A 11 -4.25 -5.06 0.01
C CYS A 11 -4.47 -6.44 0.64
N PHE A 12 -4.25 -6.54 1.95
CA PHE A 12 -4.36 -7.80 2.69
C PHE A 12 -5.28 -7.61 3.89
N ALA A 13 -6.37 -8.37 3.91
CA ALA A 13 -7.19 -8.53 5.10
C ALA A 13 -6.69 -9.78 5.85
N SER A 14 -6.04 -9.59 7.00
CA SER A 14 -5.44 -10.70 7.75
C SER A 14 -5.60 -10.50 9.26
N PRO A 15 -5.95 -11.56 10.01
CA PRO A 15 -5.90 -11.54 11.47
C PRO A 15 -4.49 -11.76 12.02
N LEU A 16 -3.49 -12.03 11.18
CA LEU A 16 -2.13 -12.31 11.62
C LEU A 16 -1.41 -11.03 12.08
N GLY A 17 -0.64 -11.16 13.15
CA GLY A 17 0.35 -10.15 13.53
C GLY A 17 1.50 -10.06 12.52
N THR A 18 2.27 -8.98 12.60
CA THR A 18 3.24 -8.56 11.58
C THR A 18 4.24 -9.65 11.20
N ASP A 19 4.82 -10.34 12.18
CA ASP A 19 5.90 -11.31 11.93
C ASP A 19 5.36 -12.57 11.24
N ALA A 20 4.23 -13.11 11.73
CA ALA A 20 3.57 -14.24 11.09
C ALA A 20 3.05 -13.90 9.68
N PHE A 21 2.61 -12.66 9.46
CA PHE A 21 2.22 -12.19 8.14
C PHE A 21 3.44 -12.11 7.18
N LYS A 22 4.58 -11.60 7.65
CA LYS A 22 5.82 -11.49 6.87
C LYS A 22 6.31 -12.84 6.36
N GLU A 23 6.25 -13.90 7.17
CA GLU A 23 6.64 -15.25 6.76
C GLU A 23 5.85 -15.77 5.55
N LEU A 24 4.59 -15.36 5.41
CA LEU A 24 3.76 -15.69 4.25
C LEU A 24 3.96 -14.70 3.10
N TRP A 25 4.14 -13.42 3.44
CA TRP A 25 4.27 -12.34 2.46
C TRP A 25 5.60 -12.39 1.69
N GLU A 26 6.73 -12.73 2.32
CA GLU A 26 8.02 -12.73 1.64
C GLU A 26 8.11 -13.73 0.47
N PRO A 27 7.70 -15.01 0.61
CA PRO A 27 7.62 -15.93 -0.52
C PRO A 27 6.68 -15.43 -1.62
N TYR A 28 5.55 -14.84 -1.23
CA TYR A 28 4.59 -14.24 -2.15
C TYR A 28 5.20 -13.06 -2.93
N ALA A 29 5.91 -12.16 -2.26
CA ALA A 29 6.60 -11.02 -2.84
C ALA A 29 7.68 -11.44 -3.85
N ARG A 30 8.43 -12.53 -3.57
CA ARG A 30 9.45 -13.08 -4.49
C ARG A 30 8.88 -13.59 -5.82
N ILE A 31 7.57 -13.86 -5.88
CA ILE A 31 6.89 -14.23 -7.13
C ILE A 31 6.59 -12.98 -7.95
N LEU A 32 6.34 -11.84 -7.29
CA LEU A 32 6.01 -10.57 -7.93
C LEU A 32 7.26 -9.87 -8.45
N VAL A 33 8.36 -9.93 -7.68
CA VAL A 33 9.59 -9.18 -7.96
C VAL A 33 10.83 -9.99 -7.65
N LYS A 34 11.94 -9.67 -8.33
CA LYS A 34 13.25 -10.29 -8.07
C LYS A 34 13.79 -9.94 -6.67
N ASP A 35 13.58 -8.69 -6.23
CA ASP A 35 14.00 -8.20 -4.92
C ASP A 35 12.79 -7.72 -4.11
N PRO A 36 12.26 -8.51 -3.16
CA PRO A 36 11.15 -8.11 -2.31
C PRO A 36 11.39 -6.81 -1.53
N ALA A 37 12.65 -6.42 -1.30
CA ALA A 37 12.97 -5.17 -0.63
C ALA A 37 12.61 -3.92 -1.46
N SER A 38 12.31 -4.07 -2.75
CA SER A 38 11.75 -3.00 -3.59
C SER A 38 10.28 -2.71 -3.30
N ILE A 39 9.60 -3.60 -2.56
CA ILE A 39 8.18 -3.45 -2.22
C ILE A 39 8.06 -2.76 -0.86
N LEU A 40 7.34 -1.66 -0.83
CA LEU A 40 6.96 -1.00 0.41
C LEU A 40 5.77 -1.75 1.03
N LEU A 41 6.00 -2.46 2.13
CA LEU A 41 4.94 -3.05 2.94
C LEU A 41 4.56 -2.11 4.07
N GLN A 42 3.25 -1.95 4.27
CA GLN A 42 2.66 -1.03 5.22
C GLN A 42 1.65 -1.77 6.08
N GLU A 43 1.63 -1.48 7.37
CA GLU A 43 0.76 -2.09 8.38
C GLU A 43 -0.18 -1.03 8.97
N GLY A 44 -1.45 -1.40 9.14
CA GLY A 44 -2.44 -0.56 9.79
C GLY A 44 -2.17 -0.46 11.30
N VAL A 45 -2.29 0.74 11.86
CA VAL A 45 -2.03 0.97 13.29
C VAL A 45 -3.18 0.36 14.13
N ALA A 46 -2.85 -0.60 15.00
CA ALA A 46 -3.80 -1.52 15.64
C ALA A 46 -4.78 -0.88 16.65
N ASP A 47 -4.42 0.25 17.25
CA ASP A 47 -5.28 0.99 18.18
C ASP A 47 -6.43 1.72 17.48
N GLN A 48 -6.33 1.87 16.15
CA GLN A 48 -7.38 2.40 15.32
C GLN A 48 -7.91 1.27 14.45
N LYS A 49 -9.18 0.86 14.66
CA LYS A 49 -9.95 0.00 13.73
C LYS A 49 -10.17 0.76 12.41
N SER A 50 -9.08 1.09 11.76
CA SER A 50 -9.01 2.17 10.80
C SER A 50 -9.49 1.65 9.46
N THR A 51 -9.30 0.37 9.11
CA THR A 51 -9.51 -0.11 7.74
C THR A 51 -9.72 -1.62 7.72
N ARG A 52 -10.39 -2.11 6.67
CA ARG A 52 -10.57 -3.54 6.36
C ARG A 52 -9.24 -4.24 6.07
N PHE A 53 -8.22 -3.50 5.66
CA PHE A 53 -6.93 -4.02 5.22
C PHE A 53 -5.87 -3.77 6.27
N THR A 54 -5.46 -4.85 6.94
CA THR A 54 -4.38 -4.86 7.93
C THR A 54 -3.04 -4.49 7.29
N TYR A 55 -2.79 -4.92 6.05
CA TYR A 55 -1.56 -4.60 5.34
C TYR A 55 -1.82 -4.12 3.92
N ILE A 56 -0.94 -3.24 3.41
CA ILE A 56 -0.91 -2.79 2.03
C ILE A 56 0.53 -2.87 1.52
N SER A 57 0.74 -3.53 0.39
CA SER A 57 2.01 -3.50 -0.33
C SER A 57 1.93 -2.59 -1.55
N GLN A 58 2.98 -1.81 -1.75
CA GLN A 58 3.12 -0.85 -2.84
C GLN A 58 4.43 -1.12 -3.58
N HIS A 59 4.34 -1.32 -4.89
CA HIS A 59 5.50 -1.60 -5.74
C HIS A 59 5.47 -0.70 -6.98
N THR A 60 6.59 -0.04 -7.28
CA THR A 60 6.73 0.79 -8.48
C THR A 60 7.45 -0.01 -9.56
N CYS A 61 6.88 -0.07 -10.76
CA CYS A 61 7.46 -0.79 -11.89
C CYS A 61 7.23 -0.02 -13.19
N SER A 62 8.01 -0.35 -14.23
CA SER A 62 7.76 0.21 -15.55
C SER A 62 6.47 -0.36 -16.13
N ALA A 63 5.79 0.39 -17.00
CA ALA A 63 4.62 -0.12 -17.71
C ALA A 63 4.91 -1.41 -18.52
N ALA A 64 6.14 -1.57 -19.03
CA ALA A 64 6.55 -2.77 -19.77
C ALA A 64 6.72 -4.01 -18.87
N ASP A 65 7.08 -3.81 -17.60
CA ASP A 65 7.25 -4.88 -16.62
C ASP A 65 5.94 -5.22 -15.87
N PHE A 66 4.89 -4.41 -16.04
CA PHE A 66 3.62 -4.64 -15.40
C PHE A 66 2.87 -5.80 -16.07
N GLN A 67 2.91 -6.98 -15.46
CA GLN A 67 2.21 -8.15 -15.96
C GLN A 67 0.81 -8.29 -15.35
N PHE A 68 -0.23 -8.35 -16.18
CA PHE A 68 -1.61 -8.62 -15.73
C PHE A 68 -1.82 -10.00 -15.06
N ALA A 69 -0.85 -10.91 -15.18
CA ALA A 69 -0.93 -12.28 -14.67
C ALA A 69 -1.16 -12.35 -13.13
N PHE A 70 -0.92 -11.26 -12.40
CA PHE A 70 -1.15 -11.15 -10.96
C PHE A 70 -2.62 -11.10 -10.54
N MET A 71 -3.55 -10.84 -11.47
CA MET A 71 -4.98 -10.74 -11.16
C MET A 71 -5.76 -12.06 -11.13
N LYS A 72 -5.20 -13.18 -11.63
CA LYS A 72 -6.02 -14.36 -11.98
C LYS A 72 -5.78 -15.68 -11.25
N GLY A 73 -4.79 -15.89 -10.37
CA GLY A 73 -4.78 -17.24 -9.76
C GLY A 73 -3.73 -17.70 -8.75
N LYS A 74 -2.65 -16.98 -8.49
CA LYS A 74 -1.56 -17.52 -7.63
C LYS A 74 -1.70 -17.27 -6.13
N SER A 75 -2.76 -16.57 -5.69
CA SER A 75 -2.92 -16.16 -4.28
C SER A 75 -3.13 -17.35 -3.34
N LYS A 76 -3.99 -18.33 -3.71
CA LYS A 76 -4.44 -19.38 -2.78
C LYS A 76 -3.35 -20.35 -2.31
N SER A 77 -2.29 -20.55 -3.10
CA SER A 77 -1.19 -21.46 -2.73
C SER A 77 -0.21 -20.83 -1.72
N HIS A 78 -0.10 -19.51 -1.69
CA HIS A 78 0.82 -18.78 -0.80
C HIS A 78 0.11 -18.13 0.38
N PHE A 79 -1.17 -17.78 0.21
CA PHE A 79 -2.05 -17.31 1.25
C PHE A 79 -3.31 -18.17 1.30
N PRO A 80 -3.36 -19.16 2.21
CA PRO A 80 -4.62 -19.82 2.51
C PRO A 80 -5.66 -18.78 2.94
N GLU A 81 -6.88 -18.83 2.39
CA GLU A 81 -7.90 -17.79 2.61
C GLU A 81 -8.23 -17.55 4.09
N HIS A 82 -8.07 -18.57 4.94
CA HIS A 82 -8.27 -18.47 6.39
C HIS A 82 -7.15 -17.71 7.13
N LYS A 83 -5.98 -17.48 6.51
CA LYS A 83 -4.83 -16.78 7.09
C LYS A 83 -4.71 -15.34 6.61
N ALA A 84 -4.98 -15.10 5.33
CA ALA A 84 -5.16 -13.76 4.80
C ALA A 84 -5.94 -13.82 3.50
N ARG A 85 -6.77 -12.81 3.28
CA ARG A 85 -7.34 -12.56 1.96
C ARG A 85 -6.49 -11.53 1.25
N VAL A 86 -6.00 -11.89 0.06
CA VAL A 86 -5.25 -11.00 -0.84
C VAL A 86 -6.23 -10.32 -1.80
N ILE A 87 -6.20 -9.00 -1.86
CA ILE A 87 -7.01 -8.18 -2.75
C ILE A 87 -6.04 -7.43 -3.68
N GLN A 88 -6.06 -7.77 -4.97
CA GLN A 88 -5.31 -7.05 -6.00
C GLN A 88 -6.03 -5.74 -6.30
N ALA A 89 -5.54 -4.61 -5.79
CA ALA A 89 -6.18 -3.32 -6.03
C ALA A 89 -5.95 -2.84 -7.47
N GLY A 90 -4.83 -3.20 -8.09
CA GLY A 90 -4.51 -2.88 -9.49
C GLY A 90 -3.22 -2.08 -9.65
N GLY A 91 -3.02 -1.54 -10.85
CA GLY A 91 -1.91 -0.66 -11.21
C GLY A 91 -2.40 0.76 -11.43
N TYR A 92 -1.74 1.74 -10.82
CA TYR A 92 -2.18 3.12 -10.80
C TYR A 92 -1.05 4.06 -11.28
N LEU A 93 -1.42 5.11 -12.00
CA LEU A 93 -0.51 6.16 -12.43
C LEU A 93 -0.50 7.29 -11.39
N PRO A 94 0.67 7.83 -11.01
CA PRO A 94 0.73 9.06 -10.23
C PRO A 94 0.11 10.23 -11.01
N VAL A 95 -0.84 10.94 -10.39
CA VAL A 95 -1.46 12.15 -10.98
C VAL A 95 -0.49 13.33 -11.03
N ALA A 96 0.49 13.33 -10.13
CA ALA A 96 1.62 14.26 -10.11
C ALA A 96 2.88 13.50 -9.70
N PRO A 97 4.09 14.06 -9.88
CA PRO A 97 5.31 13.44 -9.39
C PRO A 97 5.18 13.06 -7.91
N VAL A 98 5.28 11.75 -7.63
CA VAL A 98 5.21 11.22 -6.27
C VAL A 98 6.36 11.80 -5.48
N VAL A 99 6.05 12.50 -4.39
CA VAL A 99 7.09 12.94 -3.47
C VAL A 99 7.36 11.80 -2.51
N ALA A 100 8.61 11.37 -2.46
CA ALA A 100 9.12 10.49 -1.40
C ALA A 100 9.13 11.30 -0.09
N TYR A 101 7.96 11.50 0.50
CA TYR A 101 7.81 12.28 1.71
C TYR A 101 8.50 11.55 2.85
N LYS A 102 9.57 12.17 3.38
CA LYS A 102 10.28 11.64 4.54
C LYS A 102 9.44 11.92 5.78
N GLN A 103 8.54 10.99 6.09
CA GLN A 103 7.66 11.05 7.25
C GLN A 103 8.50 11.34 8.50
N SER A 104 8.18 12.43 9.21
CA SER A 104 8.77 12.70 10.51
C SER A 104 8.11 11.80 11.57
N ARG A 105 8.74 11.62 12.73
CA ARG A 105 8.12 10.90 13.86
C ARG A 105 6.80 11.53 14.33
N SER A 106 6.54 12.79 13.98
CA SER A 106 5.32 13.51 14.31
C SER A 106 4.24 13.46 13.24
N ASP A 107 4.50 12.79 12.11
CA ASP A 107 3.52 12.66 11.02
C ASP A 107 2.88 11.27 11.05
N ALA A 108 1.61 11.21 10.70
CA ALA A 108 0.90 9.99 10.36
C ALA A 108 0.70 9.92 8.84
N LYS A 109 0.67 8.69 8.31
CA LYS A 109 0.28 8.42 6.94
C LYS A 109 -1.12 7.82 6.94
N ILE A 110 -2.05 8.43 6.21
CA ILE A 110 -3.36 7.85 5.92
C ILE A 110 -3.36 7.39 4.47
N ILE A 111 -3.82 6.17 4.21
CA ILE A 111 -4.10 5.69 2.85
C ILE A 111 -5.61 5.63 2.69
N ALA A 112 -6.12 6.25 1.64
CA ALA A 112 -7.52 6.18 1.22
C ALA A 112 -7.63 5.48 -0.14
N LEU A 113 -8.50 4.47 -0.20
CA LEU A 113 -8.88 3.73 -1.39
C LEU A 113 -10.27 4.21 -1.79
N VAL A 114 -10.35 4.91 -2.92
CA VAL A 114 -11.53 5.68 -3.33
C VAL A 114 -12.18 4.99 -4.51
N GLY A 115 -13.42 4.53 -4.34
CA GLY A 115 -14.18 3.84 -5.38
C GLY A 115 -14.48 4.71 -6.62
N HIS A 116 -14.74 4.07 -7.75
CA HIS A 116 -15.03 4.74 -9.04
C HIS A 116 -16.25 5.67 -9.05
N GLY A 117 -17.15 5.53 -8.07
CA GLY A 117 -18.33 6.38 -7.95
C GLY A 117 -18.07 7.76 -7.31
N GLU A 118 -16.86 7.99 -6.80
CA GLU A 118 -16.46 9.27 -6.22
C GLU A 118 -15.93 10.21 -7.31
N THR A 119 -16.52 11.39 -7.40
CA THR A 119 -16.34 12.32 -8.53
C THR A 119 -15.85 13.71 -8.10
N ASP A 120 -15.56 13.92 -6.82
CA ASP A 120 -15.04 15.18 -6.30
C ASP A 120 -13.57 15.07 -5.87
N PRO A 121 -12.60 15.11 -6.81
CA PRO A 121 -11.19 15.12 -6.48
C PRO A 121 -10.74 16.42 -5.80
N ALA A 122 -11.54 17.50 -5.84
CA ALA A 122 -11.21 18.77 -5.20
C ALA A 122 -11.32 18.67 -3.67
N PHE A 123 -12.35 17.97 -3.17
CA PHE A 123 -12.51 17.67 -1.74
C PHE A 123 -11.21 17.20 -1.09
N TYR A 124 -10.49 16.27 -1.74
CA TYR A 124 -9.29 15.65 -1.18
C TYR A 124 -8.08 16.57 -1.13
N ARG A 125 -8.00 17.55 -2.05
CA ARG A 125 -6.90 18.54 -2.05
C ARG A 125 -7.01 19.51 -0.89
N ASP A 126 -8.24 19.80 -0.44
CA ASP A 126 -8.53 20.81 0.58
C ASP A 126 -8.56 20.24 2.01
N LEU A 127 -8.11 19.00 2.21
CA LEU A 127 -8.12 18.32 3.52
C LEU A 127 -7.01 18.77 4.47
N GLY A 128 -6.16 19.72 4.06
CA GLY A 128 -5.13 20.31 4.92
C GLY A 128 -3.97 19.38 5.26
N ALA A 129 -3.76 18.31 4.49
CA ALA A 129 -2.59 17.49 4.61
C ALA A 129 -1.32 18.30 4.26
N ARG A 130 -0.20 17.99 4.91
CA ARG A 130 1.11 18.60 4.57
C ARG A 130 1.54 18.20 3.17
N HIS A 131 1.23 16.96 2.80
CA HIS A 131 1.50 16.41 1.48
C HIS A 131 0.46 15.35 1.13
N THR A 132 0.12 15.26 -0.15
CA THR A 132 -0.78 14.25 -0.69
C THR A 132 -0.16 13.63 -1.94
N ASN A 133 0.00 12.32 -1.96
CA ASN A 133 0.21 11.57 -3.21
C ASN A 133 -1.14 11.06 -3.71
N MET A 134 -1.40 11.20 -5.00
CA MET A 134 -2.62 10.72 -5.64
C MET A 134 -2.25 9.82 -6.82
N TYR A 135 -2.89 8.66 -6.87
CA TYR A 135 -2.72 7.65 -7.91
C TYR A 135 -4.07 7.37 -8.55
N GLU A 136 -4.15 7.46 -9.86
CA GLU A 136 -5.36 7.21 -10.67
C GLU A 136 -5.28 5.83 -11.32
N ALA A 137 -6.42 5.14 -11.40
CA ALA A 137 -6.53 3.85 -12.04
C ALA A 137 -5.98 3.88 -13.47
N TYR A 138 -4.97 3.05 -13.76
CA TYR A 138 -4.40 2.98 -15.10
C TYR A 138 -5.20 2.05 -16.03
N TYR A 139 -5.89 1.06 -15.46
CA TYR A 139 -6.66 0.07 -16.18
C TYR A 139 -8.08 -0.05 -15.62
N GLU A 140 -9.05 -0.41 -16.49
CA GLU A 140 -10.46 -0.59 -16.13
C GLU A 140 -10.70 -1.65 -15.03
N ASN A 141 -9.77 -2.60 -14.87
CA ASN A 141 -9.86 -3.66 -13.89
C ASN A 141 -9.32 -3.29 -12.49
N CYS A 142 -8.89 -2.03 -12.29
CA CYS A 142 -8.52 -1.53 -10.98
C CYS A 142 -9.75 -1.48 -10.07
N LEU A 143 -9.58 -1.91 -8.81
CA LEU A 143 -10.69 -2.00 -7.86
C LEU A 143 -11.19 -0.62 -7.41
N TYR A 144 -10.30 0.38 -7.41
CA TYR A 144 -10.57 1.74 -6.98
C TYR A 144 -10.28 2.70 -8.13
N GLY A 145 -10.98 3.84 -8.16
CA GLY A 145 -10.70 4.92 -9.12
C GLY A 145 -9.45 5.70 -8.73
N TYR A 146 -9.29 5.94 -7.43
CA TYR A 146 -8.11 6.60 -6.88
C TYR A 146 -7.56 5.87 -5.65
N ILE A 147 -6.25 5.94 -5.47
CA ILE A 147 -5.57 5.68 -4.21
C ILE A 147 -4.85 6.95 -3.80
N MET A 148 -5.03 7.37 -2.55
CA MET A 148 -4.44 8.60 -2.02
C MET A 148 -3.66 8.31 -0.75
N GLU A 149 -2.50 8.96 -0.61
CA GLU A 149 -1.70 8.95 0.60
C GLU A 149 -1.65 10.37 1.17
N PHE A 150 -2.15 10.55 2.39
CA PHE A 150 -2.10 11.82 3.11
C PHE A 150 -1.02 11.74 4.18
N PHE A 151 -0.15 12.74 4.20
CA PHE A 151 0.84 12.94 5.25
C PHE A 151 0.44 14.15 6.08
N ILE A 152 0.14 13.94 7.35
CA ILE A 152 -0.49 14.92 8.24
C ILE A 152 0.10 14.81 9.66
N PRO A 153 0.12 15.87 10.48
CA PRO A 153 0.49 15.73 11.89
C PRO A 153 -0.32 14.62 12.58
N ALA A 154 0.34 13.78 13.36
CA ALA A 154 -0.28 12.63 14.03
C ALA A 154 -1.48 13.03 14.91
N LYS A 155 -1.44 14.23 15.52
CA LYS A 155 -2.54 14.79 16.31
C LYS A 155 -3.82 15.05 15.52
N ASP A 156 -3.71 15.29 14.21
CA ASP A 156 -4.83 15.65 13.33
C ASP A 156 -5.32 14.44 12.51
N ALA A 157 -4.57 13.31 12.56
CA ALA A 157 -4.81 12.13 11.74
C ALA A 157 -6.17 11.48 12.00
N ALA A 158 -6.61 11.40 13.26
CA ALA A 158 -7.90 10.82 13.61
C ALA A 158 -9.08 11.65 13.05
N ALA A 159 -8.97 12.97 13.08
CA ALA A 159 -9.99 13.86 12.54
C ALA A 159 -10.10 13.75 11.02
N LEU A 160 -8.95 13.73 10.32
CA LEU A 160 -8.93 13.52 8.87
C LEU A 160 -9.47 12.14 8.50
N LEU A 161 -9.07 11.09 9.21
CA LEU A 161 -9.56 9.73 8.98
C LEU A 161 -11.09 9.65 9.07
N SER A 162 -11.69 10.27 10.09
CA SER A 162 -13.16 10.30 10.25
C SER A 162 -13.83 10.98 9.05
N ARG A 163 -13.34 12.14 8.62
CA ARG A 163 -13.88 12.86 7.44
C ARG A 163 -13.78 12.04 6.16
N LEU A 164 -12.68 11.31 5.97
CA LEU A 164 -12.52 10.42 4.82
C LEU A 164 -13.53 9.27 4.84
N LYS A 165 -13.81 8.69 6.01
CA LYS A 165 -14.76 7.58 6.17
C LYS A 165 -16.23 7.98 6.02
N GLU A 166 -16.55 9.26 6.19
CA GLU A 166 -17.89 9.79 5.92
C GLU A 166 -18.20 9.83 4.41
N ARG A 167 -17.18 9.76 3.54
CA ARG A 167 -17.37 9.73 2.08
C ARG A 167 -17.83 8.33 1.62
N PRO A 168 -18.98 8.21 0.94
CA PRO A 168 -19.42 6.95 0.37
C PRO A 168 -18.39 6.37 -0.59
N GLY A 169 -18.10 5.08 -0.47
CA GLY A 169 -17.14 4.40 -1.36
C GLY A 169 -15.67 4.66 -1.04
N VAL A 170 -15.35 5.26 0.11
CA VAL A 170 -13.97 5.43 0.59
C VAL A 170 -13.63 4.43 1.69
N GLU A 171 -12.59 3.63 1.49
CA GLU A 171 -11.95 2.83 2.53
C GLU A 171 -10.62 3.51 2.91
N ALA A 172 -10.50 4.03 4.14
CA ALA A 172 -9.30 4.75 4.56
C ALA A 172 -8.77 4.23 5.89
N GLY A 173 -7.45 4.28 6.11
CA GLY A 173 -6.86 4.00 7.43
C GLY A 173 -5.46 4.57 7.63
N ILE A 174 -4.97 4.52 8.87
CA ILE A 174 -3.63 5.01 9.23
C ILE A 174 -2.66 3.84 9.11
N TYR A 175 -1.56 4.08 8.42
CA TYR A 175 -0.54 3.07 8.12
C TYR A 175 0.85 3.53 8.55
N GLN A 176 1.68 2.56 8.91
CA GLN A 176 3.11 2.72 9.13
C GLN A 176 3.90 1.76 8.25
N THR A 177 5.09 2.18 7.83
CA THR A 177 5.99 1.34 7.06
C THR A 177 6.50 0.17 7.91
N CYS A 178 6.35 -1.05 7.40
CA CYS A 178 7.03 -2.22 7.95
C CYS A 178 8.53 -2.12 7.65
N LEU A 179 9.37 -2.05 8.68
CA LEU A 179 10.81 -2.18 8.49
C LEU A 179 11.15 -3.66 8.18
N PHE A 180 11.69 -3.92 6.99
CA PHE A 180 12.32 -5.20 6.70
C PHE A 180 13.72 -5.21 7.32
N SER A 181 13.92 -6.07 8.32
CA SER A 181 15.27 -6.44 8.72
C SER A 181 15.89 -7.22 7.56
N ARG A 182 16.83 -6.61 6.83
CA ARG A 182 17.74 -7.41 5.99
C ARG A 182 18.37 -8.46 6.92
N PRO A 183 18.35 -9.75 6.60
CA PRO A 183 19.21 -10.67 7.31
C PRO A 183 20.64 -10.18 7.08
N VAL A 184 21.30 -9.75 8.15
CA VAL A 184 22.75 -9.55 8.14
C VAL A 184 23.31 -10.91 7.76
N ARG A 185 23.87 -11.03 6.56
CA ARG A 185 24.73 -12.18 6.23
C ARG A 185 25.85 -12.15 7.25
N LYS A 186 25.75 -12.95 8.32
CA LYS A 186 26.93 -13.36 9.08
C LYS A 186 27.79 -14.11 8.09
N VAL A 187 28.82 -13.46 7.58
CA VAL A 187 29.92 -14.13 6.91
C VAL A 187 30.62 -14.92 8.00
N SER A 188 30.17 -16.16 8.24
CA SER A 188 30.95 -17.16 8.94
C SER A 188 32.03 -17.64 7.97
N GLY A 189 33.07 -16.82 7.80
CA GLY A 189 34.31 -17.22 7.17
C GLY A 189 35.21 -17.80 8.23
N SER A 190 35.22 -19.12 8.33
CA SER A 190 36.24 -19.91 9.02
C SER A 190 37.62 -19.56 8.47
N LEU A 191 38.47 -18.98 9.32
CA LEU A 191 39.91 -18.98 9.10
C LEU A 191 40.40 -20.39 9.47
N SER A 192 40.69 -21.18 8.45
CA SER A 192 41.57 -22.36 8.51
C SER A 192 42.85 -22.02 7.78
#